data_AF-A0A0J6EX07-F1
#
_entry.id   AF-A0A0J6EX07-F1
#
_cell.length_a   1.000
_cell.length_b   1.000
_cell.length_c   1.000
_cell.angle_alpha   90.00
_cell.angle_beta   90.00
_cell.angle_gamma   90.00
#
_symmetry.space_group_name_H-M   'P 1'
#
loop_
_entity.id
_entity.type
_entity.pdbx_description
1 polymer ?
#
loop_
_entity_poly.entity_id
_entity_poly.type
_entity_poly.pdbx_seq_one_letter_code
_entity_poly.pdbx_strand_id
1 'polypeptide(L)' 'MTQDTIDRYVRSALMLQGYRLGEAATREATRRFERIPAIAASFADEALPREAEAAAGYRA' A
#
# COMPACT_ATOMS: atom_id res chain seq x y z
N MET A 1 8.43 5.77 7.44
CA MET A 1 7.24 5.43 8.25
C MET A 1 7.66 4.54 9.41
N THR A 2 7.03 4.66 10.58
CA THR A 2 7.29 3.75 11.71
C THR A 2 6.44 2.49 11.60
N GLN A 3 6.83 1.41 12.30
CA GLN A 3 6.04 0.17 12.36
C GLN A 3 4.61 0.43 12.83
N ASP A 4 4.44 1.25 13.89
CA ASP A 4 3.12 1.65 14.41
C ASP A 4 2.24 2.33 13.35
N THR A 5 2.85 3.15 12.48
CA THR A 5 2.13 3.79 11.37
C THR A 5 1.63 2.76 10.36
N ILE A 6 2.45 1.74 10.06
CA ILE A 6 2.09 0.68 9.10
C ILE A 6 0.97 -0.18 9.68
N ASP A 7 1.09 -0.60 10.93
CA ASP A 7 0.05 -1.36 11.65
C ASP A 7 -1.30 -0.63 11.66
N ARG A 8 -1.28 0.65 12.05
CA ARG A 8 -2.50 1.48 12.07
C ARG A 8 -3.09 1.66 10.68
N TYR A 9 -2.24 1.88 9.67
CA TYR A 9 -2.66 2.04 8.28
C TYR A 9 -3.34 0.78 7.76
N VAL A 10 -2.68 -0.38 7.88
CA VAL A 10 -3.20 -1.66 7.36
C VAL A 10 -4.50 -2.03 8.03
N ARG A 11 -4.59 -1.91 9.36
CA ARG A 11 -5.83 -2.21 10.10
C ARG A 11 -6.98 -1.30 9.66
N SER A 12 -6.73 0.00 9.55
CA SER A 12 -7.75 0.98 9.13
C SER A 12 -8.20 0.75 7.68
N ALA A 13 -7.25 0.49 6.78
CA ALA A 13 -7.53 0.24 5.37
C ALA A 13 -8.36 -1.04 5.18
N LEU A 14 -8.00 -2.13 5.85
CA LEU A 14 -8.75 -3.39 5.78
C LEU A 14 -10.20 -3.20 6.26
N MET A 15 -10.39 -2.47 7.37
CA MET A 15 -11.73 -2.14 7.87
C MET A 15 -12.54 -1.29 6.88
N LEU A 16 -11.92 -0.26 6.29
CA LEU A 16 -12.57 0.61 5.31
C LEU A 16 -12.98 -0.14 4.03
N GLN A 17 -12.19 -1.12 3.61
CA GLN A 17 -12.48 -1.99 2.46
C GLN A 17 -13.46 -3.13 2.81
N GLY A 18 -13.96 -3.20 4.05
CA GLY A 18 -14.94 -4.20 4.48
C GLY A 18 -14.34 -5.57 4.80
N TYR A 19 -13.01 -5.72 4.83
CA TYR A 19 -12.37 -6.98 5.21
C TYR A 19 -12.47 -7.22 6.71
N ARG A 20 -12.99 -8.39 7.10
CA ARG A 20 -13.01 -8.87 8.49
C ARG A 20 -11.96 -9.96 8.67
N LEU A 21 -10.70 -9.55 8.77
CA LEU A 21 -9.58 -10.45 9.03
C LEU A 21 -9.40 -10.66 10.53
N GLY A 22 -9.09 -11.89 10.93
CA GLY A 22 -8.61 -12.18 12.28
C GLY A 22 -7.20 -11.61 12.50
N GLU A 23 -6.82 -11.41 13.76
CA GLU A 23 -5.54 -10.79 14.16
C GLU A 23 -4.30 -11.44 13.50
N ALA A 24 -4.28 -12.77 13.32
CA ALA A 24 -3.18 -13.45 12.65
C ALA A 24 -3.05 -13.07 11.16
N ALA A 25 -4.18 -12.97 10.46
CA ALA A 25 -4.21 -12.58 9.05
C ALA A 25 -3.88 -11.08 8.88
N THR A 26 -4.33 -10.23 9.80
CA THR A 26 -3.97 -8.81 9.83
C THR A 26 -2.47 -8.62 10.04
N ARG A 27 -1.86 -9.33 10.99
CA ARG A 27 -0.40 -9.30 11.20
C ARG A 27 0.37 -9.75 9.96
N GLU A 28 -0.11 -10.78 9.28
CA GLU A 28 0.51 -11.25 8.04
C GLU A 28 0.42 -10.20 6.92
N ALA A 29 -0.72 -9.52 6.79
CA ALA A 29 -0.87 -8.40 5.87
C ALA A 29 0.11 -7.27 6.24
N THR A 30 0.19 -6.87 7.50
CA THR A 30 1.13 -5.85 7.99
C THR A 30 2.57 -6.18 7.63
N ARG A 31 3.03 -7.42 7.88
CA ARG A 31 4.40 -7.85 7.53
C ARG A 31 4.72 -7.70 6.05
N ARG A 32 3.73 -7.91 5.16
CA ARG A 32 3.92 -7.71 3.71
C ARG A 32 3.99 -6.23 3.35
N PHE A 33 3.24 -5.39 4.06
CA PHE A 33 3.24 -3.93 3.87
C PHE A 33 4.54 -3.26 4.33
N GLU A 34 5.32 -3.87 5.23
CA GLU A 34 6.63 -3.35 5.66
C GLU A 34 7.61 -3.11 4.51
N ARG A 35 7.48 -3.86 3.41
CA ARG A 35 8.34 -3.73 2.22
C ARG A 35 7.92 -2.59 1.30
N ILE A 36 6.67 -2.14 1.37
CA ILE A 36 6.09 -1.17 0.43
C ILE A 36 6.75 0.21 0.55
N PRO A 37 7.04 0.78 1.73
CA PRO A 37 7.70 2.07 1.83
C PRO A 37 9.05 2.12 1.10
N ALA A 38 9.84 1.04 1.15
CA ALA A 38 11.12 0.96 0.46
C ALA A 38 10.95 0.91 -1.06
N ILE A 39 9.94 0.17 -1.55
CA ILE A 39 9.59 0.12 -2.97
C ILE A 39 9.09 1.50 -3.43
N ALA A 40 8.16 2.10 -2.70
CA ALA A 40 7.61 3.41 -3.05
C ALA A 40 8.70 4.50 -3.09
N ALA A 41 9.66 4.46 -2.16
CA ALA A 41 10.79 5.38 -2.15
C ALA A 41 11.65 5.28 -3.42
N SER A 42 11.78 4.10 -4.05
CA SER A 42 12.56 3.96 -5.29
C SER A 42 11.90 4.62 -6.51
N PHE A 43 10.61 4.97 -6.44
CA PHE A 43 9.88 5.66 -7.50
C PHE A 43 9.61 7.14 -7.17
N ALA A 44 9.68 7.54 -5.89
CA ALA A 44 9.27 8.87 -5.45
C ALA A 44 10.15 10.00 -6.01
N ASP A 45 11.42 9.71 -6.27
CA ASP A 45 12.37 10.67 -6.84
C ASP A 45 12.38 10.66 -8.38
N GLU A 46 11.59 9.80 -9.01
CA GLU A 46 11.45 9.77 -10.47
C GLU A 46 10.54 10.94 -10.90
N ALA A 47 11.12 11.89 -11.64
CA ALA A 47 10.37 13.01 -12.18
C ALA A 47 9.40 12.52 -13.26
N LEU A 48 8.13 12.34 -12.89
CA LEU A 48 7.08 12.02 -13.83
C LEU A 48 6.85 13.23 -14.77
N PRO A 49 6.90 13.04 -16.10
CA PRO A 49 6.48 14.07 -17.05
C PRO A 49 5.07 14.55 -16.74
N ARG A 50 4.76 15.83 -16.96
CA ARG A 50 3.41 16.36 -16.71
C ARG A 50 2.36 15.69 -17.61
N GLU A 51 2.80 15.18 -18.75
CA GLU A 51 2.02 14.45 -19.75
C GLU A 51 2.02 12.94 -19.51
N ALA A 52 2.58 12.45 -18.39
CA ALA A 52 2.55 11.04 -18.05
C ALA A 52 1.11 10.57 -17.85
N GLU A 53 0.56 9.90 -18.86
CA GLU A 53 -0.72 9.24 -18.76
C GLU A 53 -0.58 7.94 -17.95
N ALA A 54 -1.65 7.57 -17.24
CA ALA A 54 -1.71 6.26 -16.62
C ALA A 54 -1.55 5.19 -17.71
N ALA A 55 -0.73 4.16 -17.43
CA ALA A 55 -0.59 3.03 -18.34
C ALA A 55 -1.97 2.46 -18.71
N ALA A 56 -2.15 2.12 -19.99
CA ALA A 56 -3.43 1.63 -20.49
C ALA A 56 -3.91 0.43 -19.68
N GLY A 57 -4.95 0.63 -18.86
CA GLY A 57 -5.67 -0.44 -18.18
C GLY A 57 -6.56 -1.21 -19.15
N TYR A 58 -7.03 -2.38 -18.73
CA TYR A 58 -8.00 -3.18 -19.48
C TYR A 58 -9.22 -2.32 -19.87
N ARG A 59 -9.54 -2.28 -21.17
CA ARG A 59 -10.77 -1.70 -21.71
C ARG A 59 -11.71 -2.84 -22.09
N ALA A 60 -12.86 -2.92 -21.44
CA ALA A 60 -13.92 -3.90 -21.72
C ALA A 60 -14.70 -3.53 -22.98
#